data_AF-A0A1F2YPI8-F1
#
_entry.id   AF-A0A1F2YPI8-F1
#
_cell.length_a   1.000
_cell.length_b   1.000
_cell.length_c   1.000
_cell.angle_alpha   90.00
_cell.angle_beta   90.00
_cell.angle_gamma   90.00
#
_symmetry.space_group_name_H-M   'P 1'
#
loop_
_entity.id
_entity.type
_entity.pdbx_description
1 polymer ?
#
loop_
_entity_poly.entity_id
_entity_poly.type
_entity_poly.pdbx_seq_one_letter_code
_entity_poly.pdbx_strand_id
1 'polypeptide(L)'
;MKAKKNLVTSIIENADITSPHAFAQVMHRLNDIMLAAAAKGRISVIKEFHEAAWDMERQINGTTALIEAIKHNKRGRNDVVIAFILDKYGSYAASATDDHNKPPLFHAIKADGGIQQKTIAALASHNIDVNTREKFGRTVFEAHKLTTRSANFIRKAWSKTRGANNPAYKPG
;
A
#
# COMPACT_ATOMS: atom_id res chain seq x y z
N MET A 1 -7.24 33.82 12.61
CA MET A 1 -7.01 32.39 12.89
C MET A 1 -5.62 32.01 12.42
N LYS A 2 -4.68 31.63 13.29
CA LYS A 2 -3.41 31.02 12.84
C LYS A 2 -3.73 29.62 12.32
N ALA A 3 -3.33 29.30 11.09
CA ALA A 3 -3.41 27.95 10.58
C ALA A 3 -2.67 27.01 11.54
N LYS A 4 -3.32 25.91 11.94
CA LYS A 4 -2.67 24.87 12.75
C LYS A 4 -1.55 24.29 11.88
N LYS A 5 -0.28 24.48 12.29
CA LYS A 5 0.85 23.87 11.57
C LYS A 5 0.67 22.35 11.53
N ASN A 6 0.89 21.75 10.37
CA ASN A 6 0.82 20.29 10.24
C ASN A 6 2.00 19.64 11.01
N LEU A 7 1.81 18.38 11.42
CA LEU A 7 2.77 17.62 12.22
C LEU A 7 4.13 17.53 11.52
N VAL A 8 4.12 17.23 10.22
CA VAL A 8 5.34 17.00 9.42
C VAL A 8 6.20 18.26 9.39
N THR A 9 5.62 19.41 9.04
CA THR A 9 6.32 20.70 9.01
C THR A 9 6.80 21.08 10.40
N SER A 10 5.99 20.86 11.43
CA SER A 10 6.39 21.15 12.81
C SER A 10 7.58 20.30 13.26
N ILE A 11 7.68 19.03 12.83
CA ILE A 11 8.83 18.18 13.14
C ILE A 11 10.08 18.68 12.41
N ILE A 12 9.95 19.04 11.14
CA ILE A 12 11.09 19.51 10.33
C ILE A 12 11.63 20.85 10.85
N GLU A 13 10.75 21.81 11.14
CA GLU A 13 11.14 23.15 11.60
C GLU A 13 11.79 23.14 12.99
N ASN A 14 11.40 22.21 13.87
CA ASN A 14 11.97 22.09 15.21
C ASN A 14 13.17 21.13 15.28
N ALA A 15 13.53 20.50 14.16
CA ALA A 15 14.66 19.59 14.11
C ALA A 15 15.96 20.35 13.86
N ASP A 16 16.98 20.04 14.66
CA ASP A 16 18.34 20.39 14.32
C ASP A 16 18.83 19.48 13.17
N ILE A 17 18.83 20.01 11.96
CA ILE A 17 19.27 19.32 10.75
C ILE A 17 20.68 19.74 10.30
N THR A 18 21.50 20.27 11.21
CA THR A 18 22.84 20.81 10.91
C THR A 18 23.85 19.75 10.47
N SER A 19 23.58 18.46 10.68
CA SER A 19 24.44 17.37 10.22
C SER A 19 23.67 16.31 9.42
N PRO A 20 24.34 15.59 8.49
CA PRO A 20 23.74 14.47 7.78
C PRO A 20 23.16 13.39 8.73
N HIS A 21 23.80 13.18 9.87
CA HIS A 21 23.34 12.22 10.87
C HIS A 21 22.03 12.68 11.53
N ALA A 22 21.95 13.96 11.94
CA ALA A 22 20.74 14.49 12.54
C ALA A 22 19.58 14.54 11.54
N PHE A 23 19.85 14.91 10.29
CA PHE A 23 18.86 14.81 9.20
C PHE A 23 18.35 13.38 9.02
N ALA A 24 19.23 12.38 9.00
CA ALA A 24 18.84 10.97 8.86
C ALA A 24 17.92 10.50 10.01
N GLN A 25 18.19 10.91 11.26
CA GLN A 25 17.33 10.59 12.41
C GLN A 25 15.93 11.19 12.27
N VAL A 26 15.82 12.43 11.79
CA VAL A 26 14.53 13.11 11.56
C VAL A 26 13.75 12.38 10.48
N MET A 27 14.40 12.03 9.37
CA MET A 27 13.77 11.27 8.29
C MET A 27 13.32 9.88 8.75
N HIS A 28 14.13 9.18 9.53
CA HIS A 28 13.76 7.88 10.13
C HIS A 28 12.53 8.02 11.03
N ARG A 29 12.49 9.04 11.88
CA ARG A 29 11.35 9.29 12.77
C ARG A 29 10.08 9.60 11.98
N LEU A 30 10.16 10.41 10.93
CA LEU A 30 9.02 10.74 10.08
C LEU A 30 8.50 9.49 9.35
N ASN A 31 9.41 8.68 8.82
CA ASN A 31 9.11 7.38 8.24
C ASN A 31 8.35 6.45 9.20
N ASP A 32 8.80 6.32 10.45
CA ASP A 32 8.13 5.51 11.48
C ASP A 32 6.73 6.05 11.79
N ILE A 33 6.57 7.37 11.89
CA ILE A 33 5.27 8.01 12.13
C ILE A 33 4.32 7.71 10.97
N MET A 34 4.78 7.81 9.72
CA MET A 34 3.99 7.54 8.52
C MET A 34 3.52 6.09 8.48
N LEU A 35 4.44 5.12 8.66
CA LEU A 35 4.09 3.70 8.68
C LEU A 35 3.14 3.36 9.84
N ALA A 36 3.37 3.91 11.03
CA ALA A 36 2.49 3.70 12.17
C ALA A 36 1.10 4.31 11.95
N ALA A 37 1.01 5.47 11.28
CA ALA A 37 -0.25 6.08 10.91
C ALA A 37 -1.03 5.20 9.90
N ALA A 38 -0.35 4.67 8.90
CA ALA A 38 -0.94 3.76 7.92
C ALA A 38 -1.46 2.48 8.58
N ALA A 39 -0.64 1.83 9.41
CA ALA A 39 -1.00 0.61 10.15
C ALA A 39 -2.22 0.81 11.05
N LYS A 40 -2.36 2.01 11.65
CA LYS A 40 -3.43 2.34 12.62
C LYS A 40 -4.66 3.00 11.97
N GLY A 41 -4.67 3.21 10.66
CA GLY A 41 -5.79 3.86 9.96
C GLY A 41 -5.93 5.36 10.24
N ARG A 42 -4.83 6.05 10.60
CA ARG A 42 -4.84 7.49 10.96
C ARG A 42 -4.80 8.38 9.72
N ILE A 43 -5.94 8.49 9.03
CA ILE A 43 -6.06 9.23 7.78
C ILE A 43 -5.63 10.70 7.87
N SER A 44 -5.87 11.38 8.99
CA SER A 44 -5.46 12.79 9.16
C SER A 44 -3.94 12.94 9.05
N VAL A 45 -3.17 12.06 9.70
CA VAL A 45 -1.71 12.07 9.63
C VAL A 45 -1.21 11.73 8.22
N ILE A 46 -1.84 10.75 7.56
CA ILE A 46 -1.48 10.38 6.17
C ILE A 46 -1.73 11.56 5.21
N LYS A 47 -2.80 12.32 5.40
CA LYS A 47 -3.06 13.54 4.63
C LYS A 47 -2.00 14.60 4.87
N GLU A 48 -1.56 14.78 6.11
CA GLU A 48 -0.48 15.72 6.41
C GLU A 48 0.85 15.34 5.72
N PHE A 49 1.17 14.05 5.61
CA PHE A 49 2.32 13.58 4.83
C PHE A 49 2.15 13.87 3.33
N HIS A 50 0.96 13.61 2.77
CA HIS A 50 0.65 13.93 1.38
C HIS A 50 0.77 15.44 1.09
N GLU A 51 0.20 16.28 1.96
CA GLU A 51 0.24 17.75 1.85
C GLU A 51 1.68 18.30 1.97
N ALA A 52 2.54 17.62 2.72
CA ALA A 52 3.97 17.93 2.80
C ALA A 52 4.78 17.37 1.62
N ALA A 53 4.12 16.86 0.57
CA ALA A 53 4.74 16.22 -0.60
C ALA A 53 5.69 15.07 -0.23
N TRP A 54 5.40 14.34 0.86
CA TRP A 54 6.18 13.17 1.24
C TRP A 54 5.98 12.04 0.22
N ASP A 55 7.07 11.34 -0.10
CA ASP A 55 7.02 10.17 -0.97
C ASP A 55 6.39 8.98 -0.21
N MET A 56 5.10 8.76 -0.46
CA MET A 56 4.28 7.71 0.18
C MET A 56 4.52 6.31 -0.43
N GLU A 57 5.18 6.25 -1.58
CA GLU A 57 5.38 5.04 -2.37
C GLU A 57 6.76 4.44 -2.11
N ARG A 58 7.69 5.26 -1.61
CA ARG A 58 8.99 4.85 -1.13
C ARG A 58 8.90 3.67 -0.17
N GLN A 59 9.77 2.69 -0.41
CA GLN A 59 10.05 1.65 0.57
C GLN A 59 10.77 2.24 1.78
N ILE A 60 10.18 2.03 2.95
CA ILE A 60 10.69 2.38 4.25
C ILE A 60 10.72 1.09 5.07
N ASN A 61 11.90 0.69 5.54
CA ASN A 61 12.07 -0.57 6.27
C ASN A 61 11.49 -1.77 5.50
N GLY A 62 11.67 -1.77 4.17
CA GLY A 62 11.21 -2.83 3.28
C GLY A 62 9.70 -2.83 2.98
N THR A 63 8.94 -1.81 3.36
CA THR A 63 7.48 -1.74 3.11
C THR A 63 7.05 -0.35 2.63
N THR A 64 5.86 -0.25 2.04
CA THR A 64 5.24 1.05 1.69
C THR A 64 4.10 1.38 2.64
N ALA A 65 3.65 2.64 2.66
CA ALA A 65 2.49 3.03 3.45
C ALA A 65 1.23 2.21 3.08
N LEU A 66 1.03 1.94 1.79
CA LEU A 66 -0.11 1.14 1.32
C LEU A 66 -0.03 -0.30 1.82
N ILE A 67 1.13 -0.96 1.66
CA ILE A 67 1.34 -2.33 2.12
C ILE A 67 1.11 -2.42 3.63
N GLU A 68 1.61 -1.47 4.39
CA GLU A 68 1.44 -1.44 5.84
C GLU A 68 -0.02 -1.23 6.26
N ALA A 69 -0.76 -0.35 5.58
CA ALA A 69 -2.19 -0.18 5.80
C ALA A 69 -2.96 -1.48 5.53
N ILE A 70 -2.62 -2.22 4.46
CA ILE A 70 -3.27 -3.48 4.07
C ILE A 70 -2.97 -4.60 5.06
N LYS A 71 -1.71 -4.79 5.46
CA LYS A 71 -1.29 -5.82 6.44
C LYS A 71 -2.06 -5.70 7.75
N HIS A 72 -2.35 -4.46 8.16
CA HIS A 72 -3.03 -4.16 9.41
C HIS A 72 -4.54 -3.87 9.27
N ASN A 73 -5.12 -4.07 8.09
CA ASN A 73 -6.54 -3.80 7.83
C ASN A 73 -7.49 -4.86 8.43
N LYS A 74 -7.52 -4.95 9.77
CA LYS A 74 -8.44 -5.82 10.49
C LYS A 74 -9.85 -5.24 10.43
N ARG A 75 -10.80 -6.00 9.87
CA ARG A 75 -12.22 -5.62 9.76
C ARG A 75 -12.48 -4.28 9.05
N GLY A 76 -11.63 -3.90 8.09
CA GLY A 76 -11.82 -2.68 7.31
C GLY A 76 -11.39 -1.38 8.01
N ARG A 77 -10.69 -1.45 9.15
CA ARG A 77 -10.24 -0.28 9.91
C ARG A 77 -9.40 0.70 9.08
N ASN A 78 -8.65 0.18 8.11
CA ASN A 78 -7.73 0.96 7.30
C ASN A 78 -8.28 1.22 5.89
N ASP A 79 -9.56 0.87 5.61
CA ASP A 79 -10.19 1.05 4.28
C ASP A 79 -10.08 2.50 3.80
N VAL A 80 -10.23 3.48 4.69
CA VAL A 80 -10.12 4.91 4.34
C VAL A 80 -8.71 5.33 3.96
N VAL A 81 -7.68 4.77 4.62
CA VAL A 81 -6.27 5.03 4.29
C VAL A 81 -5.90 4.35 2.98
N ILE A 82 -6.31 3.10 2.80
CA ILE A 82 -6.10 2.35 1.56
C ILE A 82 -6.73 3.09 0.38
N ALA A 83 -8.00 3.49 0.50
CA ALA A 83 -8.71 4.22 -0.54
C ALA A 83 -8.05 5.58 -0.84
N PHE A 84 -7.62 6.32 0.19
CA PHE A 84 -6.94 7.59 0.00
C PHE A 84 -5.61 7.43 -0.76
N ILE A 85 -4.77 6.48 -0.36
CA ILE A 85 -3.48 6.27 -1.03
C ILE A 85 -3.73 5.82 -2.47
N LEU A 86 -4.67 4.91 -2.72
CA LEU A 86 -4.99 4.48 -4.08
C LEU A 86 -5.59 5.60 -4.95
N ASP A 87 -6.43 6.48 -4.39
CA ASP A 87 -6.98 7.65 -5.09
C ASP A 87 -5.89 8.64 -5.52
N LYS A 88 -4.89 8.88 -4.67
CA LYS A 88 -3.83 9.87 -4.92
C LYS A 88 -2.68 9.37 -5.77
N TYR A 89 -2.35 8.09 -5.63
CA TYR A 89 -1.13 7.51 -6.17
C TYR A 89 -1.40 6.40 -7.20
N GLY A 90 -2.67 5.95 -7.31
CA GLY A 90 -3.15 5.10 -8.39
C GLY A 90 -2.37 3.80 -8.56
N SER A 91 -2.05 3.49 -9.82
CA SER A 91 -1.36 2.25 -10.20
C SER A 91 0.07 2.17 -9.67
N TYR A 92 0.73 3.31 -9.42
CA TYR A 92 2.10 3.29 -8.92
C TYR A 92 2.12 2.75 -7.50
N ALA A 93 1.35 3.33 -6.57
CA ALA A 93 1.18 2.76 -5.23
C ALA A 93 0.65 1.31 -5.27
N ALA A 94 -0.30 1.00 -6.15
CA ALA A 94 -0.89 -0.34 -6.25
C ALA A 94 0.09 -1.42 -6.75
N SER A 95 1.20 -1.03 -7.39
CA SER A 95 2.24 -1.93 -7.92
C SER A 95 3.55 -1.91 -7.12
N ALA A 96 3.77 -0.90 -6.27
CA ALA A 96 4.97 -0.78 -5.44
C ALA A 96 5.13 -2.00 -4.52
N THR A 97 6.29 -2.63 -4.51
CA THR A 97 6.51 -3.88 -3.78
C THR A 97 7.10 -3.66 -2.38
N ASP A 98 7.08 -4.70 -1.54
CA ASP A 98 7.95 -4.81 -0.36
C ASP A 98 9.38 -5.28 -0.74
N ASP A 99 10.25 -5.50 0.25
CA ASP A 99 11.62 -6.03 0.12
C ASP A 99 11.68 -7.51 -0.34
N HIS A 100 10.54 -8.18 -0.45
CA HIS A 100 10.36 -9.50 -1.03
C HIS A 100 9.72 -9.45 -2.42
N ASN A 101 9.71 -8.29 -3.08
CA ASN A 101 9.06 -8.06 -4.36
C ASN A 101 7.55 -8.41 -4.36
N LYS A 102 6.89 -8.37 -3.19
CA LYS A 102 5.46 -8.63 -3.08
C LYS A 102 4.68 -7.32 -3.26
N PRO A 103 3.81 -7.22 -4.28
CA PRO A 103 2.93 -6.06 -4.42
C PRO A 103 1.78 -6.10 -3.38
N PRO A 104 1.05 -4.99 -3.18
CA PRO A 104 -0.08 -4.85 -2.26
C PRO A 104 -1.08 -6.01 -2.29
N LEU A 105 -1.32 -6.60 -3.47
CA LEU A 105 -2.24 -7.72 -3.63
C LEU A 105 -1.86 -8.94 -2.78
N PHE A 106 -0.56 -9.23 -2.62
CA PHE A 106 -0.09 -10.35 -1.78
C PHE A 106 -0.50 -10.15 -0.32
N HIS A 107 -0.46 -8.92 0.17
CA HIS A 107 -0.78 -8.59 1.55
C HIS A 107 -2.29 -8.52 1.82
N ALA A 108 -3.12 -8.44 0.77
CA ALA A 108 -4.58 -8.49 0.87
C ALA A 108 -5.11 -9.92 1.11
N ILE A 109 -4.24 -10.93 1.09
CA ILE A 109 -4.55 -12.33 1.34
C ILE A 109 -3.99 -12.72 2.71
N LYS A 110 -4.80 -13.39 3.51
CA LYS A 110 -4.44 -13.88 4.83
C LYS A 110 -3.78 -15.26 4.75
N ALA A 111 -3.04 -15.63 5.80
CA ALA A 111 -2.35 -16.92 5.88
C ALA A 111 -3.29 -18.14 5.76
N ASP A 112 -4.57 -18.00 6.18
CA ASP A 112 -5.60 -19.03 6.08
C ASP A 112 -6.27 -19.11 4.69
N GLY A 113 -5.80 -18.35 3.70
CA GLY A 113 -6.42 -18.25 2.38
C GLY A 113 -7.67 -17.35 2.33
N GLY A 114 -8.01 -16.72 3.46
CA GLY A 114 -9.01 -15.66 3.53
C GLY A 114 -8.55 -14.41 2.78
N ILE A 115 -9.50 -13.64 2.24
CA ILE A 115 -9.19 -12.48 1.41
C ILE A 115 -9.87 -11.21 1.91
N GLN A 116 -9.19 -10.08 1.76
CA GLN A 116 -9.77 -8.76 1.97
C GLN A 116 -10.49 -8.29 0.69
N GLN A 117 -11.72 -8.78 0.47
CA GLN A 117 -12.45 -8.55 -0.79
C GLN A 117 -12.53 -7.07 -1.21
N LYS A 118 -12.78 -6.16 -0.25
CA LYS A 118 -12.80 -4.71 -0.52
C LYS A 118 -11.45 -4.18 -0.99
N THR A 119 -10.38 -4.52 -0.26
CA THR A 119 -9.01 -4.16 -0.63
C THR A 119 -8.65 -4.70 -2.01
N ILE A 120 -8.98 -5.96 -2.32
CA ILE A 120 -8.71 -6.55 -3.64
C ILE A 120 -9.49 -5.84 -4.75
N ALA A 121 -10.75 -5.50 -4.52
CA ALA A 121 -11.54 -4.75 -5.49
C ALA A 121 -10.96 -3.34 -5.73
N ALA A 122 -10.53 -2.66 -4.66
CA ALA A 122 -9.87 -1.36 -4.76
C ALA A 122 -8.53 -1.47 -5.50
N LEU A 123 -7.69 -2.47 -5.20
CA LEU A 123 -6.45 -2.68 -5.94
C LEU A 123 -6.71 -2.99 -7.43
N ALA A 124 -7.70 -3.83 -7.72
CA ALA A 124 -8.05 -4.21 -9.08
C ALA A 124 -8.49 -3.01 -9.95
N SER A 125 -9.12 -2.00 -9.37
CA SER A 125 -9.53 -0.78 -10.10
C SER A 125 -8.35 0.10 -10.54
N HIS A 126 -7.14 -0.16 -10.04
CA HIS A 126 -5.92 0.55 -10.43
C HIS A 126 -4.99 -0.29 -11.33
N ASN A 127 -5.56 -1.21 -12.13
CA ASN A 127 -4.89 -1.98 -13.18
C ASN A 127 -3.63 -2.74 -12.72
N ILE A 128 -3.68 -3.34 -11.52
CA ILE A 128 -2.57 -4.18 -11.03
C ILE A 128 -2.36 -5.41 -11.91
N ASP A 129 -1.10 -5.86 -12.00
CA ASP A 129 -0.77 -7.16 -12.59
C ASP A 129 -0.88 -8.27 -11.53
N VAL A 130 -1.86 -9.16 -11.71
CA VAL A 130 -2.05 -10.33 -10.84
C VAL A 130 -1.01 -11.43 -11.08
N ASN A 131 -0.25 -11.33 -12.17
CA ASN A 131 0.82 -12.27 -12.53
C ASN A 131 2.20 -11.81 -12.04
N THR A 132 2.31 -10.68 -11.35
CA THR A 132 3.56 -10.26 -10.71
C THR A 132 4.09 -11.38 -9.83
N ARG A 133 5.36 -11.73 -10.06
CA ARG A 133 6.07 -12.77 -9.32
C ARG A 133 6.85 -12.14 -8.17
N GLU A 134 6.69 -12.69 -6.98
CA GLU A 134 7.49 -12.28 -5.82
C GLU A 134 8.92 -12.85 -5.90
N LYS A 135 9.79 -12.50 -4.94
CA LYS A 135 11.21 -12.85 -4.90
C LYS A 135 11.54 -14.33 -5.14
N PHE A 136 10.67 -15.27 -4.74
CA PHE A 136 10.84 -16.70 -5.02
C PHE A 136 10.19 -17.16 -6.34
N GLY A 137 9.87 -16.23 -7.23
CA GLY A 137 9.33 -16.51 -8.56
C GLY A 137 7.87 -16.93 -8.58
N ARG A 138 7.11 -16.78 -7.49
CA ARG A 138 5.71 -17.22 -7.41
C ARG A 138 4.72 -16.09 -7.67
N THR A 139 3.63 -16.37 -8.37
CA THR A 139 2.48 -15.45 -8.44
C THR A 139 1.69 -15.46 -7.13
N VAL A 140 0.74 -14.55 -6.98
CA VAL A 140 -0.13 -14.52 -5.81
C VAL A 140 -0.94 -15.82 -5.63
N PHE A 141 -1.30 -16.48 -6.75
CA PHE A 141 -2.04 -17.73 -6.76
C PHE A 141 -1.19 -18.94 -6.38
N GLU A 142 0.11 -18.90 -6.68
CA GLU A 142 1.07 -19.96 -6.36
C GLU A 142 1.59 -19.82 -4.92
N ALA A 143 1.82 -18.58 -4.47
CA ALA A 143 2.36 -18.29 -3.14
C ALA A 143 1.34 -18.50 -2.01
N HIS A 144 0.04 -18.42 -2.31
CA HIS A 144 -1.04 -18.59 -1.34
C HIS A 144 -1.84 -19.84 -1.66
N LYS A 145 -2.18 -20.63 -0.65
CA LYS A 145 -3.11 -21.77 -0.75
C LYS A 145 -4.55 -21.29 -0.90
N LEU A 146 -4.83 -20.53 -1.96
CA LEU A 146 -6.14 -19.96 -2.21
C LEU A 146 -7.16 -21.06 -2.44
N THR A 147 -8.32 -20.93 -1.82
CA THR A 147 -9.48 -21.71 -2.22
C THR A 147 -9.87 -21.34 -3.65
N THR A 148 -10.53 -22.26 -4.37
CA THR A 148 -11.11 -21.98 -5.70
C THR A 148 -11.97 -20.72 -5.68
N ARG A 149 -12.73 -20.50 -4.60
CA ARG A 149 -13.57 -19.31 -4.41
C ARG A 149 -12.74 -18.03 -4.32
N SER A 150 -11.68 -18.01 -3.51
CA SER A 150 -10.80 -16.85 -3.36
C SER A 150 -10.08 -16.52 -4.66
N ALA A 151 -9.55 -17.54 -5.35
CA ALA A 151 -8.88 -17.37 -6.63
C ALA A 151 -9.85 -16.81 -7.70
N ASN A 152 -11.07 -17.34 -7.78
CA ASN A 152 -12.08 -16.86 -8.71
C ASN A 152 -12.54 -15.43 -8.41
N PHE A 153 -12.58 -15.03 -7.14
CA PHE A 153 -12.86 -13.64 -6.77
C PHE A 153 -11.79 -12.70 -7.32
N ILE A 154 -10.50 -13.00 -7.12
CA ILE A 154 -9.39 -12.17 -7.61
C ILE A 154 -9.43 -12.06 -9.14
N ARG A 155 -9.59 -13.18 -9.85
CA ARG A 155 -9.73 -13.20 -11.32
C ARG A 155 -10.92 -12.38 -11.80
N LYS A 156 -12.06 -12.45 -11.10
CA LYS A 156 -13.25 -11.66 -11.44
C LYS A 156 -13.06 -10.17 -11.19
N ALA A 157 -12.43 -9.80 -10.06
CA ALA A 157 -12.13 -8.41 -9.75
C ALA A 157 -11.22 -7.80 -10.82
N TRP A 158 -10.21 -8.54 -11.25
CA TRP A 158 -9.25 -8.12 -12.29
C TRP A 158 -9.84 -8.11 -13.71
N SER A 159 -10.62 -9.12 -14.10
CA SER A 159 -11.25 -9.15 -15.44
C SER A 159 -12.26 -8.03 -15.65
N LYS A 160 -13.01 -7.64 -14.60
CA LYS A 160 -13.93 -6.50 -14.67
C LYS A 160 -13.25 -5.18 -14.98
N THR A 161 -11.99 -5.02 -14.57
CA THR A 161 -11.23 -3.79 -14.79
C THR A 161 -10.47 -3.81 -16.11
N ARG A 162 -10.23 -5.00 -16.68
CA ARG A 162 -9.66 -5.19 -18.03
C ARG A 162 -10.66 -5.37 -19.16
N GLY A 163 -11.95 -5.49 -18.87
CA GLY A 163 -13.05 -5.60 -19.85
C GLY A 163 -13.21 -4.44 -20.83
N ALA A 164 -12.26 -3.49 -20.87
CA ALA A 164 -12.17 -2.47 -21.90
C ALA A 164 -11.07 -2.74 -22.96
N ASN A 165 -9.94 -3.42 -22.67
CA ASN A 165 -8.83 -3.68 -23.63
C ASN A 165 -7.73 -4.57 -23.00
N ASN A 166 -7.50 -5.84 -23.41
CA ASN A 166 -6.16 -6.50 -23.60
C ASN A 166 -6.26 -8.05 -23.80
N PRO A 167 -5.71 -8.63 -24.89
CA PRO A 167 -5.70 -10.07 -25.25
C PRO A 167 -4.74 -11.00 -24.47
N ALA A 168 -4.03 -10.55 -23.43
CA ALA A 168 -2.99 -11.33 -22.74
C ALA A 168 -3.47 -12.48 -21.81
N TYR A 169 -4.75 -12.83 -21.78
CA TYR A 169 -5.22 -13.99 -21.01
C TYR A 169 -5.24 -15.24 -21.89
N LYS A 170 -4.21 -16.08 -21.77
CA LYS A 170 -4.31 -17.50 -22.11
C LYS A 170 -4.50 -18.28 -20.80
N PRO A 171 -5.70 -18.80 -20.50
CA PRO A 171 -5.81 -19.81 -19.46
C PRO A 171 -5.01 -21.02 -19.92
N GLY A 172 -4.03 -21.43 -19.10
CA GLY A 172 -3.47 -22.77 -19.19
C GLY A 172 -4.49 -23.81 -18.75
#